data_AF-A0A0F9CC42-F1
#
_entry.id   AF-A0A0F9CC42-F1
#
_cell.length_a   1.000
_cell.length_b   1.000
_cell.length_c   1.000
_cell.angle_alpha   90.00
_cell.angle_beta   90.00
_cell.angle_gamma   90.00
#
_symmetry.space_group_name_H-M   'P 1'
#
loop_
_entity.id
_entity.type
_entity.pdbx_description
1 polymer ?
#
loop_
_entity_poly.entity_id
_entity_poly.type
_entity_poly.pdbx_seq_one_letter_code
_entity_poly.pdbx_strand_id
1 'polypeptide(L)'
;YGGIQPTKGTNVQITDNTGMLNAISEVDVDLADLNGNTAAFRFGEDRVHIEGMAQELSNILWFGNEDTQPEAFTGFAPRFNSTTAENGDNMIDGGSLSGQTDNTSIWLVVWDEGLTHGIVPKGMPAGMQVKDLGEILIQDASEGSNTGRMMAYVSSYKWFAGLTVQDWRYVVRIYNIDKSLLVNDASSGADLPDLMFQAMRKVPSLNMGRPVFYMARDTATWLARQKAAMGLATYATSATVAGDRKWAEDFNGIPIHRCDSLSSDEAAVT
;
A
#
# COMPACT_ATOMS: atom_id res chain seq x y z
N TYR A 1 -16.83 9.36 -54.42
CA TYR A 1 -15.81 9.69 -53.41
C TYR A 1 -16.55 9.87 -52.09
N GLY A 2 -16.50 8.89 -51.19
CA GLY A 2 -17.26 8.93 -49.94
C GLY A 2 -16.55 9.84 -48.92
N GLY A 3 -17.28 10.78 -48.32
CA GLY A 3 -16.72 11.65 -47.28
C GLY A 3 -16.30 10.85 -46.05
N ILE A 4 -15.12 11.16 -45.51
CA ILE A 4 -14.61 10.57 -44.29
C ILE A 4 -15.37 11.18 -43.11
N GLN A 5 -15.95 10.33 -42.25
CA GLN A 5 -16.68 10.78 -41.07
C GLN A 5 -15.70 11.37 -40.04
N PRO A 6 -15.99 12.54 -39.45
CA PRO A 6 -15.15 13.09 -38.39
C PRO A 6 -15.27 12.23 -37.12
N THR A 7 -14.14 11.94 -36.48
CA THR A 7 -14.09 11.25 -35.18
C THR A 7 -14.18 12.26 -34.04
N LYS A 8 -14.86 11.89 -32.95
CA LYS A 8 -14.92 12.66 -31.70
C LYS A 8 -14.27 11.86 -30.58
N GLY A 9 -13.36 12.48 -29.83
CA GLY A 9 -12.84 11.94 -28.57
C GLY A 9 -13.72 12.33 -27.38
N THR A 10 -13.90 11.43 -26.43
CA THR A 10 -14.57 11.66 -25.14
C THR A 10 -13.55 11.55 -24.02
N ASN A 11 -13.49 12.56 -23.15
CA ASN A 11 -12.64 12.55 -21.96
C ASN A 11 -13.54 12.66 -20.73
N VAL A 12 -13.28 11.85 -19.71
CA VAL A 12 -13.91 11.96 -18.39
C VAL A 12 -12.94 12.73 -17.49
N GLN A 13 -13.47 13.67 -16.69
CA GLN A 13 -12.69 14.34 -15.66
C GLN A 13 -12.97 13.66 -14.33
N ILE A 14 -11.91 13.24 -13.65
CA ILE A 14 -11.96 12.64 -12.32
C ILE A 14 -11.12 13.53 -11.40
N THR A 15 -11.65 13.85 -10.22
CA THR A 15 -10.94 14.62 -9.20
C THR A 15 -10.67 13.70 -8.03
N ASP A 16 -9.39 13.55 -7.67
CA ASP A 16 -8.97 12.80 -6.49
C ASP A 16 -8.60 13.76 -5.35
N ASN A 17 -8.92 13.36 -4.12
CA ASN A 17 -8.60 14.13 -2.92
C ASN A 17 -7.30 13.66 -2.26
N THR A 18 -6.79 14.48 -1.36
CA THR A 18 -5.59 14.20 -0.55
C THR A 18 -5.95 14.19 0.93
N GLY A 19 -5.34 13.31 1.71
CA GLY A 19 -5.41 13.28 3.16
C GLY A 19 -4.17 13.90 3.83
N MET A 20 -4.32 14.25 5.11
CA MET A 20 -3.23 14.70 5.97
C MET A 20 -3.16 13.82 7.21
N LEU A 21 -2.06 13.11 7.39
CA LEU A 21 -1.74 12.38 8.61
C LEU A 21 -0.90 13.28 9.51
N ASN A 22 -1.25 13.35 10.79
CA ASN A 22 -0.49 14.11 11.80
C ASN A 22 -0.24 13.24 13.03
N ALA A 23 0.97 13.31 13.55
CA ALA A 23 1.30 12.77 14.87
C ALA A 23 2.07 13.82 15.67
N ILE A 24 1.92 13.75 16.99
CA ILE A 24 2.68 14.55 17.94
C ILE A 24 3.36 13.54 18.87
N SER A 25 4.66 13.71 19.08
CA SER A 25 5.39 12.99 20.11
C SER A 25 5.70 13.94 21.25
N GLU A 26 5.51 13.45 22.48
CA GLU A 26 5.64 14.21 23.71
C GLU A 26 6.53 13.41 24.66
N VAL A 27 7.68 13.98 25.05
CA VAL A 27 8.66 13.32 25.91
C VAL A 27 8.99 14.23 27.09
N ASP A 28 8.90 13.71 28.32
CA ASP A 28 9.24 14.45 29.54
C ASP A 28 10.69 14.96 29.53
N VAL A 29 10.88 16.24 29.91
CA VAL A 29 12.19 16.91 29.88
C VAL A 29 13.17 16.29 30.88
N ASP A 30 12.76 16.06 32.12
CA ASP A 30 13.65 15.54 33.18
C ASP A 30 14.09 14.11 32.85
N LEU A 31 13.20 13.32 32.24
CA LEU A 31 13.51 11.97 31.78
C LEU A 31 14.50 11.99 30.61
N ALA A 32 14.29 12.86 29.62
CA ALA A 32 15.16 12.97 28.46
C ALA A 32 16.58 13.42 28.84
N ASP A 33 16.70 14.35 29.80
CA ASP A 33 17.98 14.92 30.24
C ASP A 33 18.81 13.95 31.09
N LEU A 34 18.17 12.95 31.71
CA LEU A 34 18.84 11.99 32.61
C LEU A 34 19.94 11.16 31.92
N ASN A 35 19.81 10.90 30.62
CA ASN A 35 20.74 10.04 29.86
C ASN A 35 21.97 10.80 29.32
N GLY A 36 21.98 12.14 29.37
CA GLY A 36 23.05 12.96 28.79
C GLY A 36 23.10 12.96 27.24
N ASN A 37 22.20 12.23 26.58
CA ASN A 37 22.01 12.23 25.12
C ASN A 37 20.53 12.34 24.76
N THR A 38 19.97 13.51 25.09
CA THR A 38 18.55 13.86 24.93
C THR A 38 18.05 13.66 23.51
N ALA A 39 18.83 14.06 22.51
CA ALA A 39 18.46 13.95 21.10
C ALA A 39 18.28 12.49 20.63
N ALA A 40 19.17 11.58 21.07
CA ALA A 40 19.05 10.17 20.71
C ALA A 40 17.87 9.49 21.40
N PHE A 41 17.60 9.85 22.65
CA PHE A 41 16.45 9.34 23.40
C PHE A 41 15.13 9.81 22.77
N ARG A 42 15.01 11.11 22.47
CA ARG A 42 13.85 11.68 21.76
C ARG A 42 13.61 11.00 20.42
N PHE A 43 14.67 10.80 19.63
CA PHE A 43 14.54 10.11 18.35
C PHE A 43 14.11 8.64 18.52
N GLY A 44 14.53 7.97 19.60
CA GLY A 44 14.10 6.61 19.92
C GLY A 44 12.58 6.48 20.07
N GLU A 45 11.98 7.41 20.82
CA GLU A 45 10.52 7.48 21.02
C GLU A 45 9.79 7.89 19.73
N ASP A 46 10.33 8.89 19.03
CA ASP A 46 9.77 9.40 17.78
C ASP A 46 9.66 8.35 16.67
N ARG A 47 10.53 7.33 16.67
CA ARG A 47 10.48 6.23 15.69
C ARG A 47 9.16 5.46 15.71
N VAL A 48 8.54 5.30 16.88
CA VAL A 48 7.27 4.57 17.01
C VAL A 48 6.15 5.35 16.34
N HIS A 49 6.13 6.68 16.51
CA HIS A 49 5.16 7.56 15.85
C HIS A 49 5.33 7.57 14.34
N ILE A 50 6.57 7.63 13.85
CA ILE A 50 6.88 7.56 12.41
C ILE A 50 6.42 6.23 11.81
N GLU A 51 6.68 5.12 12.50
CA GLU A 51 6.26 3.79 12.06
C GLU A 51 4.73 3.67 12.04
N GLY A 52 4.05 4.13 13.08
CA GLY A 52 2.59 4.16 13.14
C GLY A 52 1.97 4.95 11.97
N MET A 53 2.53 6.12 11.65
CA MET A 53 2.10 6.92 10.50
C MET A 53 2.32 6.20 9.16
N ALA A 54 3.45 5.48 9.00
CA ALA A 54 3.73 4.73 7.78
C ALA A 54 2.75 3.56 7.60
N GLN A 55 2.40 2.87 8.69
CA GLN A 55 1.41 1.80 8.69
C GLN A 55 0.00 2.32 8.36
N GLU A 56 -0.39 3.44 8.97
CA GLU A 56 -1.68 4.08 8.70
C GLU A 56 -1.78 4.53 7.23
N LEU A 57 -0.73 5.15 6.69
CA LEU A 57 -0.68 5.54 5.29
C LEU A 57 -0.81 4.32 4.36
N SER A 58 -0.14 3.21 4.68
CA SER A 58 -0.26 1.96 3.92
C SER A 58 -1.70 1.43 3.95
N ASN A 59 -2.34 1.42 5.12
CA ASN A 59 -3.73 1.00 5.26
C ASN A 59 -4.68 1.87 4.43
N ILE A 60 -4.50 3.21 4.47
CA ILE A 60 -5.32 4.14 3.68
C ILE A 60 -5.08 3.97 2.18
N LEU A 61 -3.82 3.75 1.75
CA LEU A 61 -3.49 3.52 0.34
C LEU A 61 -4.27 2.34 -0.26
N TRP A 62 -4.43 1.26 0.50
CA TRP A 62 -5.15 0.07 0.03
C TRP A 62 -6.64 0.14 0.29
N PHE A 63 -7.08 0.49 1.51
CA PHE A 63 -8.46 0.34 1.96
C PHE A 63 -9.18 1.64 2.29
N GLY A 64 -8.50 2.80 2.19
CA GLY A 64 -9.09 4.10 2.49
C GLY A 64 -10.29 4.41 1.60
N ASN A 65 -11.37 4.89 2.20
CA ASN A 65 -12.61 5.25 1.49
C ASN A 65 -13.15 6.58 2.04
N GLU A 66 -13.28 7.58 1.16
CA GLU A 66 -13.78 8.92 1.48
C GLU A 66 -15.25 8.92 1.94
N ASP A 67 -16.05 7.94 1.52
CA ASP A 67 -17.46 7.84 1.92
C ASP A 67 -17.61 7.50 3.40
N THR A 68 -16.70 6.69 3.94
CA THR A 68 -16.71 6.26 5.35
C THR A 68 -15.78 7.09 6.23
N GLN A 69 -14.67 7.56 5.65
CA GLN A 69 -13.67 8.38 6.32
C GLN A 69 -13.32 9.58 5.42
N PRO A 70 -14.05 10.71 5.53
CA PRO A 70 -13.86 11.87 4.66
C PRO A 70 -12.48 12.55 4.80
N GLU A 71 -11.75 12.25 5.87
CA GLU A 71 -10.41 12.79 6.13
C GLU A 71 -9.29 12.00 5.41
N ALA A 72 -9.59 10.77 5.01
CA ALA A 72 -8.69 9.91 4.25
C ALA A 72 -8.93 10.08 2.74
N PHE A 73 -7.94 9.75 1.93
CA PHE A 73 -8.11 9.68 0.48
C PHE A 73 -8.59 8.28 0.05
N THR A 74 -9.22 8.19 -1.12
CA THR A 74 -9.71 6.91 -1.66
C THR A 74 -8.57 6.05 -2.21
N GLY A 75 -8.34 4.90 -1.58
CA GLY A 75 -7.35 3.89 -1.92
C GLY A 75 -7.75 2.97 -3.08
N PHE A 76 -6.97 1.89 -3.27
CA PHE A 76 -7.18 0.96 -4.39
C PHE A 76 -8.40 0.05 -4.25
N ALA A 77 -8.64 -0.55 -3.07
CA ALA A 77 -9.68 -1.56 -2.88
C ALA A 77 -11.09 -1.03 -3.16
N PRO A 78 -11.50 0.17 -2.69
CA PRO A 78 -12.82 0.72 -3.03
C PRO A 78 -12.98 1.05 -4.51
N ARG A 79 -11.89 1.43 -5.20
CA ARG A 79 -11.90 1.68 -6.66
C ARG A 79 -12.12 0.39 -7.44
N PHE A 80 -11.52 -0.73 -7.01
CA PHE A 80 -11.62 -2.04 -7.65
C PHE A 80 -12.50 -3.00 -6.84
N ASN A 81 -13.74 -2.62 -6.58
CA ASN A 81 -14.68 -3.37 -5.73
C ASN A 81 -15.91 -3.94 -6.46
N SER A 82 -16.05 -3.74 -7.77
CA SER A 82 -17.17 -4.30 -8.53
C SER A 82 -16.71 -4.83 -9.88
N THR A 83 -17.11 -6.06 -10.17
CA THR A 83 -16.87 -6.74 -11.46
C THR A 83 -17.65 -6.11 -12.62
N THR A 84 -18.67 -5.31 -12.33
CA THR A 84 -19.54 -4.68 -13.34
C THR A 84 -19.11 -3.27 -13.74
N ALA A 85 -18.16 -2.67 -13.02
CA ALA A 85 -17.59 -1.38 -13.36
C ALA A 85 -16.65 -1.52 -14.58
N GLU A 86 -16.31 -0.40 -15.24
CA GLU A 86 -15.44 -0.40 -16.43
C GLU A 86 -14.06 -1.02 -16.12
N ASN A 87 -13.57 -0.84 -14.90
CA ASN A 87 -12.34 -1.42 -14.40
C ASN A 87 -12.48 -2.87 -13.89
N GLY A 88 -13.68 -3.43 -13.90
CA GLY A 88 -13.95 -4.83 -13.56
C GLY A 88 -13.20 -5.81 -14.48
N ASP A 89 -12.90 -5.40 -15.72
CA ASP A 89 -12.06 -6.17 -16.65
C ASP A 89 -10.64 -6.40 -16.12
N ASN A 90 -10.15 -5.53 -15.23
CA ASN A 90 -8.85 -5.62 -14.58
C ASN A 90 -8.91 -6.27 -13.19
N MET A 91 -10.05 -6.89 -12.86
CA MET A 91 -10.21 -7.71 -11.68
C MET A 91 -10.22 -9.18 -12.09
N ILE A 92 -9.38 -9.98 -11.44
CA ILE A 92 -9.24 -11.42 -11.69
C ILE A 92 -9.69 -12.17 -10.45
N ASP A 93 -10.63 -13.09 -10.61
CA ASP A 93 -11.14 -13.90 -9.52
C ASP A 93 -10.14 -15.00 -9.13
N GLY A 94 -9.77 -15.05 -7.85
CA GLY A 94 -8.96 -16.08 -7.22
C GLY A 94 -9.75 -17.37 -6.91
N GLY A 95 -11.07 -17.35 -7.10
CA GLY A 95 -11.91 -18.55 -7.05
C GLY A 95 -12.38 -18.96 -5.66
N SER A 96 -12.36 -18.05 -4.67
CA SER A 96 -12.96 -18.31 -3.36
C SER A 96 -14.47 -18.50 -3.46
N LEU A 97 -15.03 -19.29 -2.53
CA LEU A 97 -16.46 -19.53 -2.44
C LEU A 97 -17.21 -18.26 -1.99
N SER A 98 -18.41 -18.06 -2.55
CA SER A 98 -19.28 -16.95 -2.16
C SER A 98 -19.55 -16.93 -0.66
N GLY A 99 -19.33 -15.78 -0.02
CA GLY A 99 -19.56 -15.59 1.42
C GLY A 99 -18.38 -15.96 2.32
N GLN A 100 -17.24 -16.36 1.76
CA GLN A 100 -16.01 -16.52 2.53
C GLN A 100 -15.47 -15.18 3.02
N THR A 101 -14.93 -15.19 4.23
CA THR A 101 -14.30 -14.03 4.88
C THR A 101 -12.79 -14.08 4.84
N ASP A 102 -12.20 -15.27 4.70
CA ASP A 102 -10.76 -15.50 4.88
C ASP A 102 -9.99 -15.27 3.58
N ASN A 103 -10.37 -14.23 2.85
CA ASN A 103 -9.80 -13.91 1.55
C ASN A 103 -8.65 -12.92 1.67
N THR A 104 -7.77 -12.97 0.68
CA THR A 104 -6.73 -11.97 0.44
C THR A 104 -6.73 -11.56 -1.03
N SER A 105 -5.99 -10.52 -1.34
CA SER A 105 -5.81 -10.02 -2.69
C SER A 105 -4.33 -9.84 -3.04
N ILE A 106 -4.02 -9.95 -4.33
CA ILE A 106 -2.73 -9.60 -4.91
C ILE A 106 -2.94 -8.44 -5.87
N TRP A 107 -2.06 -7.46 -5.83
CA TRP A 107 -2.14 -6.27 -6.66
C TRP A 107 -0.94 -6.18 -7.59
N LEU A 108 -1.18 -5.83 -8.85
CA LEU A 108 -0.16 -5.39 -9.79
C LEU A 108 -0.41 -3.92 -10.11
N VAL A 109 0.54 -3.07 -9.79
CA VAL A 109 0.46 -1.62 -10.01
C VAL A 109 1.64 -1.19 -10.87
N VAL A 110 1.36 -0.46 -11.95
CA VAL A 110 2.40 0.22 -12.73
C VAL A 110 2.44 1.69 -12.32
N TRP A 111 3.53 2.06 -11.64
CA TRP A 111 3.76 3.43 -11.18
C TRP A 111 4.37 4.28 -12.30
N ASP A 112 3.70 5.39 -12.63
CA ASP A 112 4.17 6.41 -13.56
C ASP A 112 3.37 7.71 -13.39
N GLU A 113 3.96 8.85 -13.75
CA GLU A 113 3.30 10.16 -13.68
C GLU A 113 2.05 10.25 -14.56
N GLY A 114 2.04 9.58 -15.72
CA GLY A 114 0.88 9.55 -16.62
C GLY A 114 -0.15 8.45 -16.31
N LEU A 115 0.09 7.59 -15.31
CA LEU A 115 -0.72 6.42 -15.02
C LEU A 115 -1.24 6.46 -13.58
N THR A 116 -0.52 5.82 -12.66
CA THR A 116 -0.83 5.78 -11.22
C THR A 116 0.33 6.39 -10.46
N HIS A 117 0.03 7.40 -9.64
CA HIS A 117 1.03 8.08 -8.82
C HIS A 117 0.44 8.69 -7.56
N GLY A 118 1.32 8.98 -6.59
CA GLY A 118 0.96 9.72 -5.40
C GLY A 118 0.88 11.21 -5.69
N ILE A 119 -0.13 11.88 -5.12
CA ILE A 119 -0.35 13.32 -5.23
C ILE A 119 -0.20 13.99 -3.88
N VAL A 120 0.13 15.29 -3.91
CA VAL A 120 0.22 16.13 -2.71
C VAL A 120 -0.46 17.47 -2.96
N PRO A 121 -1.00 18.13 -1.93
CA PRO A 121 -1.61 19.44 -2.08
C PRO A 121 -0.64 20.47 -2.65
N LYS A 122 -1.16 21.36 -3.49
CA LYS A 122 -0.36 22.44 -4.08
C LYS A 122 0.26 23.32 -2.99
N GLY A 123 1.59 23.49 -3.04
CA GLY A 123 2.33 24.34 -2.12
C GLY A 123 2.78 23.63 -0.83
N MET A 124 2.42 22.35 -0.65
CA MET A 124 2.94 21.54 0.45
C MET A 124 4.12 20.67 -0.02
N PRO A 125 5.18 20.50 0.80
CA PRO A 125 6.24 19.53 0.52
C PRO A 125 5.68 18.10 0.52
N ALA A 126 6.16 17.28 -0.42
CA ALA A 126 5.89 15.86 -0.44
C ALA A 126 6.72 15.10 0.62
N GLY A 127 6.15 14.02 1.14
CA GLY A 127 6.77 13.19 2.17
C GLY A 127 6.51 13.69 3.59
N MET A 128 7.18 13.04 4.54
CA MET A 128 7.02 13.32 5.97
C MET A 128 7.79 14.58 6.35
N GLN A 129 7.10 15.52 6.99
CA GLN A 129 7.63 16.74 7.54
C GLN A 129 7.80 16.57 9.05
N VAL A 130 8.99 16.84 9.53
CA VAL A 130 9.35 16.78 10.95
C VAL A 130 9.61 18.20 11.44
N LYS A 131 8.95 18.61 12.50
CA LYS A 131 9.17 19.90 13.15
C LYS A 131 9.34 19.71 14.64
N ASP A 132 10.53 20.05 15.15
CA ASP A 132 10.75 20.19 16.59
C ASP A 132 10.06 21.48 17.08
N LEU A 133 9.15 21.36 18.03
CA LEU A 133 8.47 22.50 18.66
C LEU A 133 9.20 22.97 19.92
N GLY A 134 10.19 22.21 20.39
CA GLY A 134 10.95 22.50 21.59
C GLY A 134 10.19 22.13 22.86
N GLU A 135 10.54 22.82 23.95
CA GLU A 135 9.97 22.59 25.27
C GLU A 135 8.64 23.34 25.43
N ILE A 136 7.59 22.60 25.76
CA ILE A 136 6.24 23.12 25.94
C ILE A 136 5.66 22.59 27.25
N LEU A 137 4.90 23.44 27.93
CA LEU A 137 4.10 23.04 29.08
C LEU A 137 2.85 22.29 28.60
N ILE A 138 2.79 20.99 28.87
CA ILE A 138 1.58 20.19 28.69
C ILE A 138 0.69 20.41 29.91
N GLN A 139 -0.54 20.87 29.65
CA GLN A 139 -1.48 21.29 30.70
C GLN A 139 -2.25 20.13 31.33
N ASP A 140 -2.27 18.96 30.71
CA ASP A 140 -3.01 17.77 31.16
C ASP A 140 -2.10 16.53 31.05
N ALA A 141 -1.21 16.37 32.04
CA ALA A 141 -0.19 15.32 32.08
C ALA A 141 -0.62 14.07 32.87
N SER A 142 -1.88 13.98 33.28
CA SER A 142 -2.33 13.01 34.27
C SER A 142 -3.60 12.35 33.84
N GLU A 143 -3.53 11.38 32.92
CA GLU A 143 -4.55 10.37 32.58
C GLU A 143 -6.00 10.69 33.04
N GLY A 144 -6.56 11.84 32.63
CA GLY A 144 -7.93 12.25 32.94
C GLY A 144 -8.22 12.93 34.30
N SER A 145 -7.22 13.22 35.14
CA SER A 145 -7.35 14.07 36.33
C SER A 145 -6.64 15.40 36.08
N ASN A 146 -7.34 16.37 35.50
CA ASN A 146 -6.92 17.69 35.01
C ASN A 146 -6.11 18.57 36.02
N THR A 147 -4.98 18.08 36.55
CA THR A 147 -4.23 18.66 37.67
C THR A 147 -2.71 18.50 37.54
N GLY A 148 -2.20 17.52 36.80
CA GLY A 148 -0.78 17.38 36.51
C GLY A 148 -0.36 18.24 35.32
N ARG A 149 0.66 19.08 35.50
CA ARG A 149 1.35 19.78 34.41
C ARG A 149 2.74 19.19 34.27
N MET A 150 3.20 18.97 33.05
CA MET A 150 4.57 18.53 32.78
C MET A 150 5.23 19.43 31.74
N MET A 151 6.54 19.61 31.86
CA MET A 151 7.34 20.16 30.78
C MET A 151 7.77 18.99 29.90
N ALA A 152 7.48 19.11 28.61
CA ALA A 152 7.83 18.09 27.63
C ALA A 152 8.49 18.70 26.41
N TYR A 153 9.41 17.95 25.82
CA TYR A 153 9.86 18.18 24.46
C TYR A 153 8.82 17.62 23.48
N VAL A 154 8.39 18.46 22.54
CA VAL A 154 7.33 18.10 21.58
C VAL A 154 7.86 18.12 20.15
N SER A 155 7.71 17.02 19.42
CA SER A 155 7.96 16.97 17.97
C SER A 155 6.64 16.76 17.22
N SER A 156 6.43 17.51 16.14
CA SER A 156 5.27 17.37 15.25
C SER A 156 5.68 16.71 13.93
N TYR A 157 4.93 15.67 13.58
CA TYR A 157 5.05 14.92 12.33
C TYR A 157 3.83 15.17 11.48
N LYS A 158 4.04 15.55 10.22
CA LYS A 158 2.96 15.77 9.24
C LYS A 158 3.27 15.07 7.95
N TRP A 159 2.28 14.41 7.36
CA TRP A 159 2.42 13.78 6.05
C TRP A 159 1.17 14.04 5.22
N PHE A 160 1.35 14.77 4.12
CA PHE A 160 0.32 14.92 3.11
C PHE A 160 0.48 13.83 2.05
N ALA A 161 -0.59 13.09 1.79
CA ALA A 161 -0.60 12.04 0.80
C ALA A 161 -1.95 11.94 0.12
N GLY A 162 -1.93 11.59 -1.16
CA GLY A 162 -3.11 11.19 -1.90
C GLY A 162 -2.69 10.25 -3.02
N LEU A 163 -3.69 9.63 -3.64
CA LEU A 163 -3.48 8.65 -4.71
C LEU A 163 -4.34 9.05 -5.90
N THR A 164 -3.72 9.07 -7.08
CA THR A 164 -4.42 9.25 -8.34
C THR A 164 -4.22 8.03 -9.22
N VAL A 165 -5.33 7.57 -9.80
CA VAL A 165 -5.38 6.50 -10.80
C VAL A 165 -5.96 7.11 -12.07
N GLN A 166 -5.10 7.66 -12.94
CA GLN A 166 -5.56 8.26 -14.20
C GLN A 166 -5.99 7.20 -15.21
N ASP A 167 -5.25 6.08 -15.26
CA ASP A 167 -5.54 4.96 -16.14
C ASP A 167 -5.62 3.67 -15.32
N TRP A 168 -6.86 3.24 -15.06
CA TRP A 168 -7.14 2.01 -14.32
C TRP A 168 -6.61 0.76 -15.02
N ARG A 169 -6.32 0.81 -16.33
CA ARG A 169 -5.83 -0.35 -17.11
C ARG A 169 -4.46 -0.84 -16.64
N TYR A 170 -3.73 0.00 -15.91
CA TYR A 170 -2.39 -0.28 -15.39
C TYR A 170 -2.37 -0.74 -13.93
N VAL A 171 -3.56 -0.96 -13.36
CA VAL A 171 -3.74 -1.57 -12.04
C VAL A 171 -4.60 -2.82 -12.21
N VAL A 172 -4.13 -3.93 -11.68
CA VAL A 172 -4.85 -5.21 -11.70
C VAL A 172 -5.00 -5.72 -10.27
N ARG A 173 -6.20 -6.15 -9.91
CA ARG A 173 -6.51 -6.79 -8.63
C ARG A 173 -6.83 -8.26 -8.87
N ILE A 174 -6.07 -9.17 -8.27
CA ILE A 174 -6.48 -10.56 -8.11
C ILE A 174 -7.20 -10.64 -6.76
N TYR A 175 -8.52 -10.79 -6.78
CA TYR A 175 -9.38 -10.74 -5.59
C TYR A 175 -9.84 -12.14 -5.17
N ASN A 176 -10.46 -12.28 -4.01
CA ASN A 176 -11.04 -13.56 -3.55
C ASN A 176 -10.06 -14.74 -3.53
N ILE A 177 -8.83 -14.55 -3.06
CA ILE A 177 -7.90 -15.66 -2.83
C ILE A 177 -8.17 -16.23 -1.44
N ASP A 178 -8.73 -17.43 -1.34
CA ASP A 178 -8.93 -18.11 -0.06
C ASP A 178 -7.60 -18.59 0.53
N LYS A 179 -7.20 -18.03 1.68
CA LYS A 179 -5.94 -18.37 2.34
C LYS A 179 -5.87 -19.83 2.79
N SER A 180 -7.02 -20.43 3.13
CA SER A 180 -7.11 -21.75 3.73
C SER A 180 -7.00 -22.90 2.71
N LEU A 181 -7.33 -22.61 1.45
CA LEU A 181 -7.33 -23.60 0.36
C LEU A 181 -6.03 -23.63 -0.44
N LEU A 182 -5.09 -22.71 -0.18
CA LEU A 182 -3.80 -22.66 -0.86
C LEU A 182 -2.95 -23.88 -0.52
N VAL A 183 -2.62 -24.65 -1.56
CA VAL A 183 -1.71 -25.81 -1.46
C VAL A 183 -0.50 -25.62 -2.38
N ASN A 184 0.56 -26.38 -2.11
CA ASN A 184 1.84 -26.27 -2.80
C ASN A 184 1.79 -26.66 -4.28
N ASP A 185 0.96 -27.62 -4.66
CA ASP A 185 0.85 -28.11 -6.04
C ASP A 185 -0.30 -27.44 -6.82
N ALA A 186 -0.97 -26.45 -6.22
CA ALA A 186 -2.16 -25.79 -6.75
C ALA A 186 -3.27 -26.77 -7.21
N SER A 187 -3.31 -27.99 -6.64
CA SER A 187 -4.37 -28.97 -6.95
C SER A 187 -5.73 -28.58 -6.38
N SER A 188 -5.75 -27.70 -5.37
CA SER A 188 -6.93 -27.06 -4.80
C SER A 188 -6.65 -25.58 -4.53
N GLY A 189 -7.71 -24.76 -4.51
CA GLY A 189 -7.57 -23.31 -4.32
C GLY A 189 -6.97 -22.60 -5.53
N ALA A 190 -6.39 -21.42 -5.30
CA ALA A 190 -5.86 -20.56 -6.36
C ALA A 190 -4.45 -20.98 -6.82
N ASP A 191 -4.24 -21.03 -8.13
CA ASP A 191 -2.91 -21.09 -8.76
C ASP A 191 -2.35 -19.67 -8.88
N LEU A 192 -1.52 -19.27 -7.91
CA LEU A 192 -1.01 -17.89 -7.83
C LEU A 192 -0.10 -17.54 -9.02
N PRO A 193 0.86 -18.39 -9.43
CA PRO A 193 1.65 -18.14 -10.64
C PRO A 193 0.81 -17.91 -11.90
N ASP A 194 -0.19 -18.73 -12.17
CA ASP A 194 -1.03 -18.57 -13.37
C ASP A 194 -1.83 -17.26 -13.32
N LEU A 195 -2.48 -16.98 -12.19
CA LEU A 195 -3.24 -15.73 -12.00
C LEU A 195 -2.33 -14.48 -12.15
N MET A 196 -1.08 -14.55 -11.67
CA MET A 196 -0.11 -13.47 -11.86
C MET A 196 0.32 -13.31 -13.33
N PHE A 197 0.46 -14.39 -14.09
CA PHE A 197 0.68 -14.30 -15.55
C PHE A 197 -0.51 -13.68 -16.29
N GLN A 198 -1.74 -14.03 -15.89
CA GLN A 198 -2.95 -13.41 -16.42
C GLN A 198 -2.97 -11.91 -16.11
N ALA A 199 -2.61 -11.51 -14.88
CA ALA A 199 -2.51 -10.11 -14.49
C ALA A 199 -1.50 -9.33 -15.35
N MET A 200 -0.33 -9.91 -15.64
CA MET A 200 0.66 -9.31 -16.54
C MET A 200 0.13 -9.11 -17.97
N ARG A 201 -0.79 -9.97 -18.43
CA ARG A 201 -1.38 -9.89 -19.78
C ARG A 201 -2.57 -8.91 -19.87
N LYS A 202 -3.20 -8.59 -18.75
CA LYS A 202 -4.26 -7.56 -18.68
C LYS A 202 -3.68 -6.15 -18.86
N VAL A 203 -2.47 -5.91 -18.34
CA VAL A 203 -1.79 -4.62 -18.48
C VAL A 203 -1.39 -4.38 -19.95
N PRO A 204 -1.75 -3.24 -20.57
CA PRO A 204 -1.45 -2.96 -21.97
C PRO A 204 0.05 -2.93 -22.30
N SER A 205 0.87 -2.35 -21.42
CA SER A 205 2.32 -2.28 -21.60
C SER A 205 3.04 -2.15 -20.26
N LEU A 206 3.79 -3.17 -19.87
CA LEU A 206 4.58 -3.13 -18.63
C LEU A 206 5.80 -2.20 -18.71
N ASN A 207 6.14 -1.71 -19.91
CA ASN A 207 7.32 -0.87 -20.14
C ASN A 207 7.05 0.64 -19.98
N MET A 208 5.79 1.07 -19.85
CA MET A 208 5.48 2.50 -19.71
C MET A 208 5.87 3.08 -18.35
N GLY A 209 5.98 2.26 -17.33
CA GLY A 209 6.29 2.69 -15.97
C GLY A 209 7.05 1.63 -15.18
N ARG A 210 6.92 1.67 -13.86
CA ARG A 210 7.54 0.71 -12.96
C ARG A 210 6.49 -0.25 -12.42
N PRO A 211 6.35 -1.46 -13.01
CA PRO A 211 5.44 -2.47 -12.50
C PRO A 211 5.95 -3.02 -11.17
N VAL A 212 5.05 -3.22 -10.23
CA VAL A 212 5.33 -3.81 -8.91
C VAL A 212 4.15 -4.68 -8.48
N PHE A 213 4.44 -5.87 -7.98
CA PHE A 213 3.45 -6.70 -7.29
C PHE A 213 3.42 -6.38 -5.80
N TYR A 214 2.21 -6.25 -5.24
CA TYR A 214 1.99 -6.12 -3.81
C TYR A 214 1.14 -7.27 -3.30
N MET A 215 1.58 -7.90 -2.21
CA MET A 215 0.87 -9.01 -1.58
C MET A 215 1.24 -9.13 -0.10
N ALA A 216 0.38 -9.80 0.67
CA ALA A 216 0.66 -10.14 2.06
C ALA A 216 1.83 -11.13 2.18
N ARG A 217 2.46 -11.15 3.36
CA ARG A 217 3.59 -12.03 3.67
C ARG A 217 3.27 -13.52 3.49
N ASP A 218 2.09 -13.94 3.91
CA ASP A 218 1.67 -15.35 3.83
C ASP A 218 1.41 -15.74 2.38
N THR A 219 0.77 -14.86 1.60
CA THR A 219 0.54 -15.05 0.16
C THR A 219 1.85 -15.13 -0.62
N ALA A 220 2.82 -14.29 -0.31
CA ALA A 220 4.17 -14.36 -0.89
C ALA A 220 4.87 -15.69 -0.57
N THR A 221 4.72 -16.18 0.67
CA THR A 221 5.27 -17.47 1.09
C THR A 221 4.63 -18.64 0.32
N TRP A 222 3.31 -18.60 0.10
CA TRP A 222 2.60 -19.59 -0.71
C TRP A 222 2.99 -19.54 -2.18
N LEU A 223 3.13 -18.35 -2.76
CA LEU A 223 3.64 -18.19 -4.13
C LEU A 223 5.03 -18.82 -4.29
N ALA A 224 5.94 -18.58 -3.34
CA ALA A 224 7.27 -19.19 -3.36
C ALA A 224 7.20 -20.73 -3.28
N ARG A 225 6.29 -21.28 -2.46
CA ARG A 225 6.06 -22.73 -2.37
C ARG A 225 5.49 -23.33 -3.66
N GLN A 226 4.51 -22.67 -4.28
CA GLN A 226 3.93 -23.11 -5.56
C GLN A 226 4.97 -23.07 -6.69
N LYS A 227 5.75 -21.99 -6.79
CA LYS A 227 6.86 -21.91 -7.75
C LYS A 227 7.89 -23.03 -7.54
N ALA A 228 8.23 -23.34 -6.29
CA ALA A 228 9.15 -24.42 -5.98
C ALA A 228 8.61 -25.80 -6.37
N ALA A 229 7.32 -26.07 -6.13
CA ALA A 229 6.67 -27.31 -6.52
C ALA A 229 6.62 -27.52 -8.04
N MET A 230 6.44 -26.44 -8.82
CA MET A 230 6.51 -26.45 -10.29
C MET A 230 7.94 -26.64 -10.85
N GLY A 231 8.97 -26.73 -9.99
CA GLY A 231 10.36 -26.77 -10.43
C GLY A 231 10.88 -25.43 -10.97
N LEU A 232 10.14 -24.35 -10.79
CA LEU A 232 10.46 -22.98 -11.22
C LEU A 232 11.23 -22.21 -10.13
N ALA A 233 12.00 -22.91 -9.29
CA ALA A 233 12.78 -22.33 -8.21
C ALA A 233 13.95 -21.49 -8.77
N THR A 234 13.68 -20.26 -9.18
CA THR A 234 14.69 -19.31 -9.65
C THR A 234 15.38 -18.62 -8.48
N TYR A 235 16.20 -19.36 -7.72
CA TYR A 235 17.15 -18.74 -6.77
C TYR A 235 18.38 -18.14 -7.47
N ALA A 236 18.41 -18.13 -8.81
CA ALA A 236 19.53 -17.70 -9.63
C ALA A 236 19.14 -16.50 -10.51
N THR A 237 18.87 -15.35 -9.89
CA THR A 237 18.83 -14.06 -10.62
C THR A 237 20.21 -13.38 -10.55
N SER A 238 20.52 -12.55 -11.55
CA SER A 238 21.84 -11.91 -11.74
C SER A 238 22.32 -11.03 -10.57
N ALA A 239 21.44 -10.68 -9.63
CA ALA A 239 21.79 -10.07 -8.35
C ALA A 239 22.75 -10.94 -7.50
N THR A 240 22.85 -12.24 -7.81
CA THR A 240 23.74 -13.20 -7.13
C THR A 240 25.24 -12.96 -7.42
N VAL A 241 25.60 -12.12 -8.40
CA VAL A 241 27.00 -11.93 -8.84
C VAL A 241 27.78 -10.92 -7.97
N ALA A 242 27.12 -10.14 -7.10
CA ALA A 242 27.73 -9.01 -6.38
C ALA A 242 27.68 -9.06 -4.83
N GLY A 243 27.53 -10.24 -4.23
CA GLY A 243 27.92 -10.47 -2.82
C GLY A 243 26.88 -10.19 -1.73
N ASP A 244 25.88 -9.33 -1.93
CA ASP A 244 24.81 -9.10 -0.94
C ASP A 244 23.52 -9.86 -1.33
N ARG A 245 23.40 -11.09 -0.81
CA ARG A 245 22.16 -11.88 -0.92
C ARG A 245 21.06 -11.26 -0.06
N LYS A 246 20.29 -10.34 -0.64
CA LYS A 246 18.96 -9.99 -0.12
C LYS A 246 17.95 -10.95 -0.75
N TRP A 247 17.05 -11.52 0.04
CA TRP A 247 15.87 -12.21 -0.48
C TRP A 247 15.00 -11.17 -1.22
N ALA A 248 15.28 -10.98 -2.51
CA ALA A 248 14.46 -10.19 -3.41
C ALA A 248 13.58 -11.18 -4.17
N GLU A 249 12.28 -11.13 -3.91
CA GLU A 249 11.30 -11.93 -4.64
C GLU A 249 10.92 -11.17 -5.91
N ASP A 250 11.20 -11.76 -7.06
CA ASP A 250 10.74 -11.27 -8.35
C ASP A 250 9.87 -12.31 -9.05
N PHE A 251 8.95 -11.82 -9.87
CA PHE A 251 8.13 -12.63 -10.75
C PHE A 251 8.33 -12.15 -12.18
N ASN A 252 9.11 -12.91 -12.96
CA ASN A 252 9.38 -12.63 -14.36
C ASN A 252 9.95 -11.20 -14.59
N GLY A 253 10.87 -10.76 -13.73
CA GLY A 253 11.49 -9.43 -13.79
C GLY A 253 10.69 -8.29 -13.14
N ILE A 254 9.49 -8.56 -12.62
CA ILE A 254 8.71 -7.60 -11.83
C ILE A 254 9.00 -7.83 -10.34
N PRO A 255 9.41 -6.80 -9.57
CA PRO A 255 9.65 -6.94 -8.14
C PRO A 255 8.35 -7.20 -7.37
N ILE A 256 8.44 -8.05 -6.34
CA ILE A 256 7.38 -8.27 -5.36
C ILE A 256 7.71 -7.48 -4.09
N HIS A 257 6.77 -6.64 -3.66
CA HIS A 257 6.81 -5.93 -2.40
C HIS A 257 5.80 -6.52 -1.43
N ARG A 258 6.28 -6.85 -0.24
CA ARG A 258 5.45 -7.32 0.85
C ARG A 258 4.76 -6.13 1.50
N CYS A 259 3.46 -6.23 1.68
CA CYS A 259 2.66 -5.21 2.31
C CYS A 259 1.87 -5.84 3.45
N ASP A 260 2.23 -5.52 4.69
CA ASP A 260 1.59 -6.11 5.87
C ASP A 260 0.13 -5.64 6.01
N SER A 261 -0.25 -4.46 5.50
CA SER A 261 -1.66 -4.03 5.49
C SER A 261 -2.57 -4.98 4.71
N LEU A 262 -2.07 -5.67 3.68
CA LEU A 262 -2.85 -6.65 2.90
C LEU A 262 -3.04 -7.99 3.62
N SER A 263 -2.50 -8.18 4.82
CA SER A 263 -2.66 -9.43 5.56
C SER A 263 -4.05 -9.60 6.18
N SER A 264 -4.82 -8.51 6.30
CA SER A 264 -6.19 -8.55 6.82
C SER A 264 -7.09 -9.45 5.97
N ASP A 265 -8.13 -9.99 6.60
CA ASP A 265 -9.18 -10.73 5.91
C ASP A 265 -10.07 -9.76 5.14
N GLU A 266 -10.20 -9.99 3.84
CA GLU A 266 -11.03 -9.18 2.95
C GLU A 266 -12.39 -9.85 2.73
N ALA A 267 -13.46 -9.07 2.78
CA ALA A 267 -14.78 -9.56 2.37
C ALA A 267 -14.75 -9.96 0.89
N ALA A 268 -15.46 -11.05 0.56
CA ALA A 268 -15.59 -11.50 -0.82
C ALA A 268 -16.20 -10.40 -1.71
N VAL A 269 -15.53 -10.13 -2.84
CA VAL A 269 -16.04 -9.22 -3.86
C VAL A 269 -16.99 -9.99 -4.78
N THR A 270 -18.10 -9.35 -5.18
CA THR A 270 -19.12 -9.89 -6.08
C THR A 270 -19.24 -9.07 -7.35
#